data_AF-A0A924WXR3-F1
#
_entry.id   AF-A0A924WXR3-F1
#
_cell.length_a   1.000
_cell.length_b   1.000
_cell.length_c   1.000
_cell.angle_alpha   90.00
_cell.angle_beta   90.00
_cell.angle_gamma   90.00
#
_symmetry.space_group_name_H-M   'P 1'
#
loop_
_entity.id
_entity.type
_entity.pdbx_description
1 polymer ?
#
loop_
_entity_poly.entity_id
_entity_poly.type
_entity_poly.pdbx_seq_one_letter_code
_entity_poly.pdbx_strand_id
1 'polypeptide(L)'
;MSLTDIRIFNSQGLAVPLAIGIKESQQQQINKKIEFITYPIMAESGININNANSEISIEESNGKRVGQVLTNSNHLNEKQKIIGALIDTRALSAKVSAIEFDADFATNTTLPITLDVGSDSKTWRNIAFEEPLYNFGDVALSKTNTPQQMRAVFNNANLDKEYIRVSWPANQVLTLRHVQITTSDIVPSIKKMSIALGEPYAIEPHMLSWNMLFFPKLLLYILNLIHLIP
;
A
#
# COMPACT_ATOMS: atom_id res chain seq x y z
N MET A 1 13.86 28.79 -4.17
CA MET A 1 13.39 29.66 -5.28
C MET A 1 11.88 29.74 -5.15
N SER A 2 11.34 30.95 -4.91
CA SER A 2 9.93 31.18 -4.61
C SER A 2 9.03 30.76 -5.76
N LEU A 3 7.95 30.04 -5.46
CA LEU A 3 6.89 29.67 -6.40
C LEU A 3 6.22 30.94 -6.92
N THR A 4 6.30 31.18 -8.22
CA THR A 4 5.52 32.19 -8.93
C THR A 4 4.05 31.75 -8.91
N ASP A 5 3.16 32.51 -8.27
CA ASP A 5 1.71 32.28 -8.34
C ASP A 5 1.24 32.71 -9.74
N ILE A 6 0.83 31.73 -10.56
CA ILE A 6 0.33 31.98 -11.91
C ILE A 6 -1.19 31.83 -11.87
N ARG A 7 -1.90 32.93 -12.13
CA ARG A 7 -3.37 32.95 -12.18
C ARG A 7 -3.85 33.13 -13.60
N ILE A 8 -4.84 32.34 -13.98
CA ILE A 8 -5.47 32.36 -15.30
C ILE A 8 -6.81 33.08 -15.20
N PHE A 9 -7.07 34.02 -16.11
CA PHE A 9 -8.33 34.76 -16.18
C PHE A 9 -9.00 34.57 -17.56
N ASN A 10 -10.32 34.56 -17.57
CA ASN A 10 -11.09 34.56 -18.81
C ASN A 10 -11.14 35.97 -19.44
N SER A 11 -11.75 36.10 -20.62
CA SER A 11 -11.91 37.38 -21.33
C SER A 11 -12.73 38.44 -20.59
N GLN A 12 -13.41 38.06 -19.50
CA GLN A 12 -14.18 38.96 -18.63
C GLN A 12 -13.41 39.32 -17.35
N GLY A 13 -12.15 38.88 -17.21
CA GLY A 13 -11.33 39.14 -16.03
C GLY A 13 -11.67 38.26 -14.81
N LEU A 14 -12.46 37.20 -14.98
CA LEU A 14 -12.77 36.25 -13.91
C LEU A 14 -11.71 35.16 -13.81
N ALA A 15 -11.30 34.85 -12.59
CA ALA A 15 -10.32 33.79 -12.32
C ALA A 15 -10.86 32.43 -12.75
N VAL A 16 -10.07 31.69 -13.53
CA VAL A 16 -10.38 30.34 -13.97
C VAL A 16 -9.57 29.36 -13.12
N PRO A 17 -10.20 28.39 -12.45
CA PRO A 17 -9.51 27.42 -11.60
C PRO A 17 -8.79 26.37 -12.47
N LEU A 18 -7.66 26.76 -13.06
CA LEU A 18 -6.79 25.92 -13.87
C LEU A 18 -5.39 25.90 -13.27
N ALA A 19 -4.77 24.73 -13.23
CA ALA A 19 -3.38 24.55 -12.84
C ALA A 19 -2.52 24.26 -14.07
N ILE A 20 -1.38 24.95 -14.19
CA ILE A 20 -0.39 24.68 -15.24
C ILE A 20 0.51 23.55 -14.74
N GLY A 21 0.55 22.45 -15.49
CA GLY A 21 1.42 21.31 -15.21
C GLY A 21 2.33 21.01 -16.40
N ILE A 22 3.52 20.51 -16.12
CA ILE A 22 4.42 19.95 -17.13
C ILE A 22 3.77 18.66 -17.67
N LYS A 23 3.86 18.40 -18.97
CA LYS A 23 3.30 17.18 -19.60
C LYS A 23 4.11 15.96 -19.17
N GLU A 24 3.88 15.48 -17.96
CA GLU A 24 4.43 14.21 -17.51
C GLU A 24 3.61 13.08 -18.16
N SER A 25 4.29 12.20 -18.90
CA SER A 25 3.69 10.97 -19.41
C SER A 25 3.46 10.01 -18.25
N GLN A 26 2.40 10.24 -17.48
CA GLN A 26 2.14 9.50 -16.25
C GLN A 26 1.12 8.42 -16.49
N GLN A 27 1.61 7.19 -16.65
CA GLN A 27 0.87 6.05 -16.13
C GLN A 27 0.55 6.35 -14.67
N GLN A 28 -0.72 6.44 -14.32
CA GLN A 28 -1.13 6.66 -12.94
C GLN A 28 -1.15 5.30 -12.25
N GLN A 29 -0.26 5.11 -11.28
CA GLN A 29 -0.33 3.99 -10.37
C GLN A 29 -1.46 4.28 -9.38
N ILE A 30 -2.56 3.54 -9.48
CA ILE A 30 -3.63 3.60 -8.48
C ILE A 30 -3.32 2.53 -7.45
N ASN A 31 -3.07 2.97 -6.23
CA ASN A 31 -2.90 2.08 -5.10
C ASN A 31 -4.25 1.89 -4.41
N LYS A 32 -4.72 0.66 -4.27
CA LYS A 32 -5.92 0.32 -3.50
C LYS A 32 -5.52 -0.47 -2.26
N LYS A 33 -6.05 -0.08 -1.11
CA LYS A 33 -5.89 -0.80 0.15
C LYS A 33 -7.10 -1.72 0.35
N ILE A 34 -6.86 -3.00 0.58
CA ILE A 34 -7.89 -4.02 0.78
C ILE A 34 -7.58 -4.77 2.07
N GLU A 35 -8.58 -4.89 2.94
CA GLU A 35 -8.46 -5.59 4.22
C GLU A 35 -8.75 -7.09 4.06
N PHE A 36 -7.97 -7.93 4.73
CA PHE A 36 -8.14 -9.37 4.77
C PHE A 36 -8.13 -9.88 6.21
N ILE A 37 -9.00 -10.85 6.46
CA ILE A 37 -9.03 -11.63 7.70
C ILE A 37 -7.86 -12.60 7.70
N THR A 38 -7.27 -12.82 8.88
CA THR A 38 -6.20 -13.79 9.09
C THR A 38 -6.71 -14.99 9.87
N TYR A 39 -6.34 -16.20 9.43
CA TYR A 39 -6.66 -17.45 10.12
C TYR A 39 -5.41 -17.95 10.85
N PRO A 40 -5.46 -18.22 12.17
CA PRO A 40 -4.29 -18.71 12.88
C PRO A 40 -3.92 -20.11 12.37
N ILE A 41 -2.62 -20.38 12.26
CA ILE A 41 -2.10 -21.70 11.93
C ILE A 41 -1.63 -22.37 13.22
N MET A 42 -2.26 -23.51 13.53
CA MET A 42 -1.99 -24.32 14.71
C MET A 42 -1.10 -25.50 14.36
N ALA A 43 -0.12 -25.79 15.22
CA ALA A 43 0.63 -27.04 15.15
C ALA A 43 1.14 -27.49 16.52
N GLU A 44 1.56 -28.75 16.59
CA GLU A 44 2.24 -29.32 17.74
C GLU A 44 3.62 -28.66 17.96
N SER A 45 4.09 -28.71 19.20
CA SER A 45 5.38 -28.13 19.57
C SER A 45 6.52 -28.79 18.79
N GLY A 46 7.40 -27.97 18.21
CA GLY A 46 8.56 -28.44 17.44
C GLY A 46 8.33 -28.54 15.93
N ILE A 47 7.10 -28.32 15.45
CA ILE A 47 6.83 -28.20 14.02
C ILE A 47 7.38 -26.86 13.49
N ASN A 48 8.19 -26.94 12.44
CA ASN A 48 8.64 -25.77 11.70
C ASN A 48 7.78 -25.58 10.45
N ILE A 49 6.98 -24.53 10.44
CA ILE A 49 6.07 -24.22 9.34
C ILE A 49 6.80 -23.78 8.07
N ASN A 50 8.01 -23.24 8.17
CA ASN A 50 8.76 -22.71 7.03
C ASN A 50 9.33 -23.81 6.12
N ASN A 51 9.06 -25.08 6.42
CA ASN A 51 9.31 -26.14 5.46
C ASN A 51 8.41 -25.95 4.23
N ALA A 52 9.02 -25.96 3.05
CA ALA A 52 8.35 -25.72 1.77
C ALA A 52 7.24 -26.74 1.45
N ASN A 53 7.25 -27.90 2.11
CA ASN A 53 6.28 -28.98 1.92
C ASN A 53 5.29 -29.13 3.10
N SER A 54 5.21 -28.15 4.01
CA SER A 54 4.22 -28.18 5.08
C SER A 54 2.82 -27.90 4.52
N GLU A 55 2.00 -28.94 4.46
CA GLU A 55 0.61 -28.82 4.02
C GLU A 55 -0.27 -28.21 5.11
N ILE A 56 -1.14 -27.28 4.72
CA ILE A 56 -2.10 -26.62 5.62
C ILE A 56 -3.52 -27.02 5.22
N SER A 57 -4.22 -27.66 6.16
CA SER A 57 -5.67 -27.90 6.13
C SER A 57 -6.40 -26.69 6.72
N ILE A 58 -7.51 -26.27 6.11
CA ILE A 58 -8.38 -25.22 6.69
C ILE A 58 -9.58 -25.93 7.31
N GLU A 59 -9.73 -25.80 8.62
CA GLU A 59 -10.79 -26.46 9.40
C GLU A 59 -11.58 -25.44 10.22
N GLU A 60 -12.80 -25.81 10.62
CA GLU A 60 -13.56 -25.05 11.60
C GLU A 60 -13.33 -25.62 13.00
N SER A 61 -12.89 -24.78 13.92
CA SER A 61 -12.70 -25.10 15.34
C SER A 61 -13.41 -24.05 16.19
N ASN A 62 -14.34 -24.47 17.05
CA ASN A 62 -15.14 -23.59 17.91
C ASN A 62 -15.80 -22.41 17.16
N GLY A 63 -16.30 -22.66 15.95
CA GLY A 63 -16.95 -21.64 15.11
C GLY A 63 -15.98 -20.64 14.46
N LYS A 64 -14.66 -20.88 14.51
CA LYS A 64 -13.64 -20.09 13.84
C LYS A 64 -12.88 -20.95 12.82
N ARG A 65 -12.58 -20.40 11.65
CA ARG A 65 -11.70 -21.05 10.68
C ARG A 65 -10.26 -20.96 11.16
N VAL A 66 -9.56 -22.08 11.17
CA VAL A 66 -8.16 -22.21 11.58
C VAL A 66 -7.40 -23.00 10.52
N GLY A 67 -6.13 -22.64 10.30
CA GLY A 67 -5.20 -23.48 9.56
C GLY A 67 -4.61 -24.53 10.49
N GLN A 68 -4.46 -25.77 10.04
CA GLN A 68 -3.74 -26.81 10.73
C GLN A 68 -2.64 -27.35 9.83
N VAL A 69 -1.43 -27.46 10.37
CA VAL A 69 -0.37 -28.17 9.67
C VAL A 69 -0.71 -29.65 9.70
N LEU A 70 -0.91 -30.25 8.52
CA LEU A 70 -1.14 -31.68 8.42
C LEU A 70 0.12 -32.43 8.87
N THR A 71 -0.06 -33.25 9.89
CA THR A 71 0.93 -34.20 10.39
C THR A 71 0.26 -35.57 10.46
N ASN A 72 1.01 -36.64 10.71
CA ASN A 72 0.41 -37.98 10.84
C ASN A 72 -0.66 -38.08 11.95
N SER A 73 -0.81 -37.06 12.79
CA SER A 73 -1.83 -36.91 13.82
C SER A 73 -2.79 -35.76 13.45
N ASN A 74 -3.89 -36.07 12.77
CA ASN A 74 -4.90 -35.08 12.30
C ASN A 74 -5.89 -34.63 13.39
N HIS A 75 -5.46 -34.49 14.64
CA HIS A 75 -6.34 -34.09 15.73
C HIS A 75 -5.81 -32.85 16.46
N LEU A 76 -6.70 -31.88 16.66
CA LEU A 76 -6.51 -30.72 17.53
C LEU A 76 -6.27 -31.20 18.97
N ASN A 77 -5.02 -31.42 19.34
CA ASN A 77 -4.61 -31.72 20.71
C ASN A 77 -4.46 -30.43 21.51
N GLU A 78 -4.75 -30.46 22.82
CA GLU A 78 -4.60 -29.31 23.76
C GLU A 78 -3.17 -28.73 23.82
N LYS A 79 -2.18 -29.41 23.23
CA LYS A 79 -0.77 -29.00 23.20
C LYS A 79 -0.38 -28.16 21.98
N GLN A 80 -1.32 -27.83 21.09
CA GLN A 80 -1.03 -27.04 19.90
C GLN A 80 -0.85 -25.55 20.20
N LYS A 81 0.02 -24.90 19.44
CA LYS A 81 0.32 -23.47 19.54
C LYS A 81 0.14 -22.78 18.19
N ILE A 82 -0.11 -21.47 18.24
CA ILE A 82 -0.09 -20.63 17.04
C ILE A 82 1.35 -20.48 16.60
N ILE A 83 1.64 -20.89 15.37
CA ILE A 83 2.97 -20.87 14.74
C ILE A 83 3.02 -19.96 13.50
N GLY A 84 1.88 -19.38 13.13
CA GLY A 84 1.74 -18.58 11.94
C GLY A 84 0.30 -18.11 11.72
N ALA A 85 0.08 -17.44 10.60
CA ALA A 85 -1.23 -17.06 10.12
C ALA A 85 -1.37 -17.30 8.61
N LEU A 86 -2.55 -17.70 8.18
CA LEU A 86 -2.93 -17.90 6.79
C LEU A 86 -3.86 -16.77 6.35
N ILE A 87 -3.60 -16.21 5.18
CA ILE A 87 -4.43 -15.18 4.56
C ILE A 87 -4.92 -15.74 3.22
N ASP A 88 -6.24 -15.78 3.04
CA ASP A 88 -6.86 -16.20 1.77
C ASP A 88 -6.92 -15.01 0.81
N THR A 89 -5.89 -14.87 -0.01
CA THR A 89 -5.77 -13.82 -1.02
C THR A 89 -6.32 -14.22 -2.39
N ARG A 90 -6.99 -15.37 -2.53
CA ARG A 90 -7.37 -15.89 -3.85
C ARG A 90 -8.39 -15.01 -4.60
N ALA A 91 -9.05 -14.10 -3.91
CA ALA A 91 -9.94 -13.10 -4.49
C ALA A 91 -9.20 -11.85 -5.03
N LEU A 92 -7.89 -11.72 -4.82
CA LEU A 92 -7.07 -10.65 -5.40
C LEU A 92 -6.77 -10.95 -6.87
N SER A 93 -7.03 -9.97 -7.73
CA SER A 93 -6.73 -10.01 -9.16
C SER A 93 -5.65 -8.99 -9.58
N ALA A 94 -4.98 -8.37 -8.62
CA ALA A 94 -4.06 -7.25 -8.83
C ALA A 94 -2.67 -7.54 -8.22
N LYS A 95 -1.64 -6.87 -8.74
CA LYS A 95 -0.28 -6.98 -8.19
C LYS A 95 -0.23 -6.34 -6.80
N VAL A 96 0.56 -6.92 -5.91
CA VAL A 96 0.72 -6.46 -4.54
C VAL A 96 2.03 -5.70 -4.38
N SER A 97 1.92 -4.49 -3.82
CA SER A 97 3.06 -3.59 -3.56
C SER A 97 3.44 -3.54 -2.09
N ALA A 98 2.50 -3.82 -1.18
CA ALA A 98 2.80 -3.89 0.25
C ALA A 98 1.73 -4.65 1.03
N ILE A 99 2.09 -5.12 2.22
CA ILE A 99 1.18 -5.67 3.22
C ILE A 99 1.46 -4.94 4.53
N GLU A 100 0.42 -4.36 5.11
CA GLU A 100 0.43 -3.78 6.46
C GLU A 100 -0.22 -4.77 7.43
N PHE A 101 0.38 -4.97 8.60
CA PHE A 101 -0.04 -5.94 9.60
C PHE A 101 -0.67 -5.24 10.80
N ASP A 102 -1.89 -5.63 11.18
CA ASP A 102 -2.44 -5.26 12.47
C ASP A 102 -2.20 -6.40 13.46
N ALA A 103 -1.17 -6.23 14.30
CA ALA A 103 -0.71 -7.27 15.19
C ALA A 103 -0.29 -6.75 16.57
N ASP A 104 -0.49 -7.58 17.59
CA ASP A 104 0.04 -7.34 18.93
C ASP A 104 1.19 -8.29 19.24
N PHE A 105 2.30 -7.70 19.66
CA PHE A 105 3.47 -8.38 20.22
C PHE A 105 4.19 -7.41 21.18
N ALA A 106 5.25 -7.87 21.83
CA ALA A 106 5.97 -7.06 22.81
C ALA A 106 6.37 -5.67 22.27
N THR A 107 6.19 -4.63 23.09
CA THR A 107 6.54 -3.26 22.72
C THR A 107 8.06 -3.05 22.76
N ASN A 108 8.58 -2.14 21.95
CA ASN A 108 10.01 -1.86 21.79
C ASN A 108 10.83 -3.09 21.36
N THR A 109 10.18 -4.01 20.63
CA THR A 109 10.85 -5.20 20.10
C THR A 109 10.74 -5.25 18.59
N THR A 110 11.74 -5.88 17.98
CA THR A 110 11.71 -6.30 16.58
C THR A 110 11.32 -7.77 16.50
N LEU A 111 10.33 -8.07 15.67
CA LEU A 111 9.88 -9.42 15.37
C LEU A 111 10.16 -9.70 13.88
N PRO A 112 11.10 -10.62 13.55
CA PRO A 112 11.29 -11.02 12.15
C PRO A 112 10.10 -11.91 11.72
N ILE A 113 9.52 -11.60 10.56
CA ILE A 113 8.48 -12.42 9.94
C ILE A 113 8.93 -12.98 8.61
N THR A 114 8.41 -14.15 8.25
CA THR A 114 8.61 -14.75 6.93
C THR A 114 7.27 -14.87 6.24
N LEU A 115 7.26 -14.56 4.94
CA LEU A 115 6.09 -14.57 4.09
C LEU A 115 6.31 -15.55 2.94
N ASP A 116 5.45 -16.55 2.88
CA ASP A 116 5.41 -17.52 1.78
C ASP A 116 4.05 -17.49 1.09
N VAL A 117 4.01 -17.85 -0.18
CA VAL A 117 2.79 -17.91 -0.98
C VAL A 117 2.66 -19.24 -1.71
N GLY A 118 1.42 -19.68 -1.93
CA GLY A 118 1.14 -20.95 -2.58
C GLY A 118 -0.31 -21.03 -3.06
N SER A 119 -0.57 -21.77 -4.14
CA SER A 119 -1.90 -21.91 -4.73
C SER A 119 -2.70 -23.10 -4.20
N ASP A 120 -2.03 -24.07 -3.59
CA ASP A 120 -2.57 -25.39 -3.24
C ASP A 120 -2.44 -25.76 -1.75
N SER A 121 -2.07 -24.78 -0.91
CA SER A 121 -1.75 -24.91 0.52
C SER A 121 -0.71 -25.98 0.88
N LYS A 122 0.04 -26.49 -0.11
CA LYS A 122 1.04 -27.56 0.00
C LYS A 122 2.43 -27.08 -0.40
N THR A 123 2.47 -26.34 -1.50
CA THR A 123 3.68 -25.88 -2.15
C THR A 123 3.86 -24.40 -1.88
N TRP A 124 4.95 -24.05 -1.20
CA TRP A 124 5.18 -22.69 -0.73
C TRP A 124 6.42 -22.08 -1.36
N ARG A 125 6.28 -20.84 -1.84
CA ARG A 125 7.37 -20.01 -2.36
C ARG A 125 7.57 -18.80 -1.46
N ASN A 126 8.81 -18.59 -1.04
CA ASN A 126 9.15 -17.41 -0.25
C ASN A 126 9.02 -16.11 -1.07
N ILE A 127 8.38 -15.10 -0.48
CA ILE A 127 8.28 -13.74 -1.04
C ILE A 127 8.94 -12.69 -0.16
N ALA A 128 9.14 -13.00 1.13
CA ALA A 128 9.92 -12.20 2.05
C ALA A 128 10.47 -13.07 3.17
N PHE A 129 11.69 -12.79 3.61
CA PHE A 129 12.40 -13.60 4.59
C PHE A 129 12.94 -12.71 5.71
N GLU A 130 12.54 -13.02 6.95
CA GLU A 130 12.95 -12.29 8.16
C GLU A 130 12.71 -10.76 8.08
N GLU A 131 11.61 -10.34 7.45
CA GLU A 131 11.22 -8.93 7.39
C GLU A 131 10.94 -8.42 8.82
N PRO A 132 11.57 -7.31 9.25
CA PRO A 132 11.41 -6.83 10.61
C PRO A 132 10.07 -6.12 10.78
N LEU A 133 9.24 -6.63 11.69
CA LEU A 133 8.13 -5.86 12.27
C LEU A 133 8.60 -5.18 13.55
N TYR A 134 8.26 -3.91 13.73
CA TYR A 134 8.57 -3.17 14.95
C TYR A 134 7.32 -2.59 15.61
N ASN A 135 7.12 -2.88 16.89
CA ASN A 135 6.06 -2.32 17.71
C ASN A 135 6.63 -1.22 18.62
N PHE A 136 6.32 0.04 18.35
CA PHE A 136 6.76 1.19 19.15
C PHE A 136 6.00 1.37 20.46
N GLY A 137 4.96 0.57 20.74
CA GLY A 137 4.10 0.72 21.92
C GLY A 137 3.05 1.82 21.78
N ASP A 138 2.54 2.31 22.92
CA ASP A 138 1.47 3.31 22.93
C ASP A 138 2.00 4.69 22.50
N VAL A 139 1.69 5.07 21.27
CA VAL A 139 2.16 6.30 20.61
C VAL A 139 1.28 7.52 20.96
N ALA A 140 0.60 7.52 22.10
CA ALA A 140 -0.22 8.64 22.58
C ALA A 140 0.55 9.99 22.69
N LEU A 141 1.88 9.98 22.56
CA LEU A 141 2.74 11.17 22.54
C LEU A 141 3.17 11.64 21.14
N SER A 142 2.85 10.92 20.06
CA SER A 142 3.25 11.35 18.71
C SER A 142 2.04 11.87 17.94
N LYS A 143 1.80 13.18 18.05
CA LYS A 143 0.93 13.96 17.13
C LYS A 143 1.48 13.99 15.68
N THR A 144 2.45 13.16 15.37
CA THR A 144 3.13 13.06 14.09
C THR A 144 3.10 11.60 13.65
N ASN A 145 2.56 11.35 12.45
CA ASN A 145 2.59 10.09 11.69
C ASN A 145 3.93 9.33 11.84
N THR A 146 4.11 8.58 12.93
CA THR A 146 5.32 7.80 13.12
C THR A 146 5.09 6.52 12.31
N PRO A 147 5.93 6.20 11.31
CA PRO A 147 5.72 5.01 10.49
C PRO A 147 5.86 3.80 11.41
N GLN A 148 4.73 3.16 11.75
CA GLN A 148 4.79 1.82 12.31
C GLN A 148 5.44 0.97 11.20
N GLN A 149 6.62 0.39 11.48
CA GLN A 149 7.22 -0.61 10.60
C GLN A 149 6.47 -1.94 10.80
N MET A 150 5.16 -1.88 10.57
CA MET A 150 4.27 -3.03 10.48
C MET A 150 3.93 -3.27 9.02
N ARG A 151 4.93 -3.12 8.13
CA ARG A 151 4.73 -3.12 6.69
C ARG A 151 5.84 -3.86 5.98
N ALA A 152 5.48 -4.90 5.23
CA ALA A 152 6.35 -5.53 4.24
C ALA A 152 6.08 -4.91 2.87
N VAL A 153 7.13 -4.57 2.12
CA VAL A 153 7.03 -3.96 0.79
C VAL A 153 7.52 -4.94 -0.26
N PHE A 154 6.82 -5.02 -1.39
CA PHE A 154 7.12 -5.95 -2.47
C PHE A 154 7.33 -5.19 -3.78
N ASN A 155 8.19 -5.72 -4.65
CA ASN A 155 8.33 -5.23 -6.01
C ASN A 155 7.23 -5.83 -6.92
N ASN A 156 5.97 -5.43 -6.68
CA ASN A 156 4.80 -5.85 -7.46
C ASN A 156 4.63 -7.38 -7.57
N ALA A 157 4.59 -8.07 -6.42
CA ALA A 157 4.38 -9.51 -6.37
C ALA A 157 3.02 -9.87 -6.96
N ASN A 158 2.98 -10.88 -7.85
CA ASN A 158 1.73 -11.42 -8.35
C ASN A 158 1.23 -12.50 -7.37
N LEU A 159 0.06 -12.25 -6.75
CA LEU A 159 -0.57 -13.14 -5.77
C LEU A 159 -1.93 -13.68 -6.26
N ASP A 160 -2.19 -13.63 -7.58
CA ASP A 160 -3.45 -14.11 -8.16
C ASP A 160 -3.69 -15.58 -7.80
N LYS A 161 -4.83 -15.86 -7.16
CA LYS A 161 -5.24 -17.21 -6.72
C LYS A 161 -4.25 -17.89 -5.76
N GLU A 162 -3.44 -17.13 -5.05
CA GLU A 162 -2.54 -17.65 -4.03
C GLU A 162 -3.10 -17.40 -2.62
N TYR A 163 -2.63 -18.18 -1.65
CA TYR A 163 -2.67 -17.89 -0.22
C TYR A 163 -1.37 -17.24 0.20
N ILE A 164 -1.40 -16.49 1.30
CA ILE A 164 -0.19 -16.04 2.00
C ILE A 164 -0.12 -16.76 3.34
N ARG A 165 1.04 -17.30 3.65
CA ARG A 165 1.42 -17.82 4.97
C ARG A 165 2.42 -16.86 5.60
N VAL A 166 2.08 -16.37 6.79
CA VAL A 166 2.94 -15.57 7.64
C VAL A 166 3.44 -16.45 8.78
N SER A 167 4.73 -16.41 9.05
CA SER A 167 5.34 -17.13 10.17
C SER A 167 6.33 -16.25 10.93
N TRP A 168 6.62 -16.64 12.16
CA TRP A 168 7.53 -15.94 13.06
C TRP A 168 8.24 -16.93 13.99
N PRO A 169 9.31 -16.52 14.69
CA PRO A 169 10.04 -17.40 15.60
C PRO A 169 9.13 -18.02 16.67
N ALA A 170 9.27 -19.33 16.90
CA ALA A 170 8.41 -20.10 17.80
C ALA A 170 8.50 -19.68 19.28
N ASN A 171 9.52 -18.91 19.65
CA ASN A 171 9.71 -18.36 21.00
C ASN A 171 9.05 -16.99 21.19
N GLN A 172 8.45 -16.40 20.15
CA GLN A 172 7.78 -15.10 20.23
C GLN A 172 6.26 -15.25 20.13
N VAL A 173 5.55 -14.46 20.92
CA VAL A 173 4.09 -14.40 20.92
C VAL A 173 3.65 -13.24 20.03
N LEU A 174 2.87 -13.56 19.00
CA LEU A 174 2.25 -12.61 18.09
C LEU A 174 0.77 -12.94 17.98
N THR A 175 -0.09 -11.93 18.12
CA THR A 175 -1.51 -12.01 17.77
C THR A 175 -1.74 -11.17 16.52
N LEU A 176 -1.95 -11.81 15.37
CA LEU A 176 -2.30 -11.12 14.13
C LEU A 176 -3.84 -11.07 13.99
N ARG A 177 -4.40 -9.86 13.88
CA ARG A 177 -5.87 -9.65 13.79
C ARG A 177 -6.36 -9.60 12.35
N HIS A 178 -5.73 -8.74 11.55
CA HIS A 178 -6.03 -8.57 10.14
C HIS A 178 -4.80 -8.03 9.40
N VAL A 179 -4.86 -8.05 8.07
CA VAL A 179 -3.85 -7.41 7.23
C VAL A 179 -4.49 -6.47 6.22
N GLN A 180 -3.79 -5.41 5.86
CA GLN A 180 -4.18 -4.51 4.79
C GLN A 180 -3.18 -4.64 3.63
N ILE A 181 -3.66 -5.14 2.50
CA ILE A 181 -2.86 -5.36 1.30
C ILE A 181 -3.02 -4.15 0.37
N THR A 182 -1.91 -3.56 -0.02
CA THR A 182 -1.86 -2.48 -1.01
C THR A 182 -1.60 -3.07 -2.39
N THR A 183 -2.61 -3.02 -3.26
CA THR A 183 -2.46 -3.41 -4.66
C THR A 183 -1.94 -2.25 -5.49
N SER A 184 -1.20 -2.56 -6.55
CA SER A 184 -0.71 -1.60 -7.54
C SER A 184 -1.28 -1.95 -8.90
N ASP A 185 -2.26 -1.15 -9.34
CA ASP A 185 -2.76 -1.24 -10.71
C ASP A 185 -2.18 -0.09 -11.54
N ILE A 186 -1.67 -0.43 -12.71
CA ILE A 186 -1.29 0.55 -13.73
C ILE A 186 -2.56 0.84 -14.52
N VAL A 187 -3.21 1.96 -14.23
CA VAL A 187 -4.36 2.40 -15.02
C VAL A 187 -3.85 3.34 -16.12
N PRO A 188 -4.30 3.17 -17.38
CA PRO A 188 -4.01 4.16 -18.41
C PRO A 188 -4.47 5.53 -17.90
N SER A 189 -3.57 6.50 -17.93
CA SER A 189 -3.86 7.88 -17.53
C SER A 189 -5.15 8.33 -18.21
N ILE A 190 -6.06 8.95 -17.45
CA ILE A 190 -7.19 9.65 -18.07
C ILE A 190 -6.58 10.66 -19.05
N LYS A 191 -6.97 10.59 -20.33
CA LYS A 191 -6.48 11.52 -21.35
C LYS A 191 -6.86 12.95 -20.93
N LYS A 192 -5.92 13.66 -20.30
CA LYS A 192 -6.09 15.07 -19.95
C LYS A 192 -6.28 15.85 -21.25
N MET A 193 -7.29 16.70 -21.30
CA MET A 193 -7.47 17.63 -22.40
C MET A 193 -6.29 18.61 -22.37
N SER A 194 -5.39 18.50 -23.34
CA SER A 194 -4.30 19.45 -23.54
C SER A 194 -4.68 20.44 -24.62
N ILE A 195 -4.67 21.72 -24.29
CA ILE A 195 -4.77 22.79 -25.28
C ILE A 195 -3.34 23.24 -25.59
N ALA A 196 -2.94 23.15 -26.85
CA ALA A 196 -1.70 23.77 -27.29
C ALA A 196 -1.90 25.29 -27.28
N LEU A 197 -1.16 25.98 -26.42
CA LEU A 197 -1.09 27.43 -26.44
C LEU A 197 -0.18 27.83 -27.62
N GLY A 198 -0.62 28.79 -28.43
CA GLY A 198 0.24 29.41 -29.45
C GLY A 198 1.35 30.26 -28.83
N GLU A 199 2.02 31.08 -29.64
CA GLU A 199 2.98 32.05 -29.10
C GLU A 199 2.24 33.12 -28.27
N PRO A 200 2.69 33.42 -27.04
CA PRO A 200 2.13 34.54 -26.28
C PRO A 200 2.51 35.88 -26.91
N TYR A 201 1.70 36.90 -26.66
CA TYR A 201 2.11 38.29 -26.79
C TYR A 201 2.02 39.00 -25.45
N ALA A 202 2.95 39.92 -25.20
CA ALA A 202 2.94 40.73 -23.99
C ALA A 202 1.87 41.84 -24.10
N ILE A 203 1.08 42.01 -23.05
CA ILE A 203 0.15 43.14 -22.92
C ILE A 203 0.75 44.20 -21.99
N GLU A 204 1.44 43.75 -20.95
CA GLU A 204 2.16 44.58 -19.97
C GLU A 204 3.47 43.89 -19.59
N PRO A 205 4.42 44.59 -18.91
CA PRO A 205 5.72 44.01 -18.52
C PRO A 205 5.63 42.69 -17.75
N HIS A 206 4.47 42.40 -17.14
CA HIS A 206 4.21 41.15 -16.44
C HIS A 206 2.90 40.47 -16.85
N MET A 207 2.41 40.73 -18.05
CA MET A 207 1.22 40.06 -18.59
C MET A 207 1.50 39.45 -19.95
N LEU A 208 1.19 38.17 -20.08
CA LEU A 208 1.21 37.45 -21.34
C LEU A 208 -0.21 37.04 -21.71
N SER A 209 -0.53 37.14 -23.00
CA SER A 209 -1.84 36.79 -23.54
C SER A 209 -1.70 35.83 -24.70
N TRP A 210 -2.66 34.91 -24.80
CA TRP A 210 -2.74 33.93 -25.86
C TRP A 210 -4.09 34.05 -26.57
N ASN A 211 -4.06 34.01 -27.90
CA ASN A 211 -5.27 33.85 -28.69
C ASN A 211 -5.60 32.35 -28.76
N MET A 212 -6.77 31.95 -28.24
CA MET A 212 -7.22 30.55 -28.30
C MET A 212 -8.16 30.35 -29.49
N LEU A 213 -7.98 29.25 -30.21
CA LEU A 213 -8.76 28.92 -31.42
C LEU A 213 -10.26 28.65 -31.17
N PHE A 214 -10.64 28.38 -29.90
CA PHE A 214 -12.00 27.91 -29.55
C PHE A 214 -12.67 28.69 -28.40
N PHE A 215 -12.02 29.72 -27.84
CA PHE A 215 -12.59 30.59 -26.78
C PHE A 215 -12.12 32.04 -26.96
N PRO A 216 -12.94 33.07 -26.67
CA PRO A 216 -12.69 34.44 -27.13
C PRO A 216 -11.59 35.25 -26.41
N LYS A 217 -10.77 34.66 -25.51
CA LYS A 217 -9.43 35.12 -25.01
C LYS A 217 -9.11 34.52 -23.63
N LEU A 218 -7.82 34.24 -23.36
CA LEU A 218 -7.30 33.84 -22.05
C LEU A 218 -6.14 34.78 -21.66
N LEU A 219 -6.23 35.39 -20.47
CA LEU A 219 -5.27 36.37 -19.95
C LEU A 219 -4.43 35.74 -18.82
N LEU A 220 -3.11 35.91 -18.87
CA LEU A 220 -2.18 35.50 -17.82
C LEU A 220 -1.48 36.71 -17.21
N TYR A 221 -1.60 36.85 -15.90
CA TYR A 221 -0.83 37.80 -15.11
C TYR A 221 0.30 37.06 -14.39
N ILE A 222 1.52 37.57 -14.52
CA ILE A 222 2.68 37.16 -13.72
C ILE A 222 2.87 38.27 -12.68
N LEU A 223 2.62 38.01 -11.40
CA LEU A 223 2.95 38.99 -10.35
C LEU A 223 4.35 38.70 -9.82
N ASN A 224 5.28 39.64 -10.02
CA ASN A 224 6.50 39.68 -9.21
C ASN A 224 6.13 40.24 -7.83
N LEU A 225 6.08 39.38 -6.82
CA LEU A 225 6.10 39.80 -5.42
C LEU A 225 7.50 40.34 -5.09
N ILE A 226 7.74 41.62 -5.36
CA ILE A 226 8.85 42.35 -4.74
C ILE A 226 8.35 42.81 -3.37
N HIS A 227 9.06 42.40 -2.33
CA HIS A 227 8.80 42.68 -0.92
C HIS A 227 8.48 44.16 -0.66
N LEU A 228 7.27 44.42 -0.14
CA LEU A 228 7.04 45.49 0.83
C LEU A 228 7.25 44.85 2.20
N ILE A 229 8.22 45.34 3.00
CA ILE A 229 8.10 45.96 4.35
C ILE A 229 9.55 46.28 4.84
N PRO A 230 9.85 47.42 5.49
CA PRO A 230 9.10 48.67 5.65
C PRO A 230 9.69 49.85 4.86
#